data_AF-A0A259CCT7-F1
#
_entry.id   AF-A0A259CCT7-F1
#
_cell.length_a   1.000
_cell.length_b   1.000
_cell.length_c   1.000
_cell.angle_alpha   90.00
_cell.angle_beta   90.00
_cell.angle_gamma   90.00
#
_symmetry.space_group_name_H-M   'P 1'
#
loop_
_entity.id
_entity.type
_entity.pdbx_description
1 polymer ?
#
loop_
_entity_poly.entity_id
_entity_poly.type
_entity_poly.pdbx_seq_one_letter_code
_entity_poly.pdbx_strand_id
1 'polypeptide(L)'
;MPYDASRDTARTLTPSASSPARLLRRLTPSDTQDLAVYAKSLWAYVPATTSEATLRLTCTGAAADGETVDVVIGSGLQPLPPVQVRRVWATGTTSGISIYALCDR
;
A
#
# COMPACT_ATOMS: atom_id res chain seq x y z
N MET A 1 -12.53 14.04 18.36
CA MET A 1 -11.43 14.85 18.91
C MET A 1 -10.48 15.18 17.76
N PRO A 2 -10.13 16.46 17.52
CA PRO A 2 -9.18 16.83 16.47
C PRO A 2 -7.76 16.40 16.84
N TYR A 3 -6.87 16.41 15.85
CA TYR A 3 -5.43 16.21 16.06
C TYR A 3 -4.87 17.26 17.02
N ASP A 4 -4.11 16.81 18.03
CA ASP A 4 -3.44 17.67 19.01
C ASP A 4 -1.93 17.65 18.76
N ALA A 5 -1.44 18.69 18.09
CA ALA A 5 -0.03 18.84 17.73
C ALA A 5 0.92 18.88 18.93
N SER A 6 0.43 19.19 20.13
CA SER A 6 1.27 19.23 21.34
C SER A 6 1.66 17.83 21.83
N ARG A 7 0.91 16.79 21.43
CA ARG A 7 1.17 15.39 21.80
C ARG A 7 2.02 14.63 20.78
N ASP A 8 2.11 15.14 19.55
CA ASP A 8 2.90 14.53 18.48
C ASP A 8 4.32 15.10 18.47
N THR A 9 5.20 14.49 19.26
CA THR A 9 6.60 14.88 19.36
C THR A 9 7.37 14.69 18.05
N ALA A 10 6.85 13.90 17.11
CA ALA A 10 7.46 13.64 15.82
C ALA A 10 6.98 14.59 14.72
N ARG A 11 6.02 15.49 15.00
CA ARG A 11 5.40 16.37 13.99
C ARG A 11 6.40 17.20 13.19
N THR A 12 7.48 17.64 13.83
CA THR A 12 8.51 18.54 13.25
C THR A 12 9.59 17.78 12.50
N LEU A 13 9.67 16.46 12.66
CA LEU A 13 10.63 15.64 11.93
C LEU A 13 10.22 15.56 10.46
N THR A 14 11.18 15.66 9.56
CA THR A 14 10.94 15.50 8.11
C THR A 14 10.61 14.03 7.81
N PRO A 15 9.48 13.73 7.15
CA PRO A 15 9.21 12.37 6.70
C PRO A 15 10.26 11.90 5.68
N SER A 16 10.68 10.65 5.80
CA SER A 16 11.62 9.98 4.90
C SER A 16 11.11 8.60 4.51
N ALA A 17 11.69 8.00 3.47
CA ALA A 17 11.32 6.65 3.02
C ALA A 17 11.42 5.58 4.14
N SER A 18 12.37 5.73 5.06
CA SER A 18 12.59 4.81 6.19
C SER A 18 11.83 5.17 7.47
N SER A 19 11.26 6.38 7.55
CA SER A 19 10.46 6.80 8.70
C SER A 19 9.08 6.11 8.73
N PRO A 20 8.47 5.92 9.91
CA PRO A 20 7.10 5.42 10.02
C PRO A 20 6.13 6.23 9.17
N ALA A 21 5.18 5.54 8.52
CA ALA A 21 4.10 6.20 7.82
C ALA A 21 3.19 6.94 8.81
N ARG A 22 2.75 8.13 8.42
CA ARG A 22 1.86 8.97 9.23
C ARG A 22 0.39 8.76 8.91
N LEU A 23 0.10 8.11 7.78
CA LEU A 23 -1.23 7.78 7.30
C LEU A 23 -1.27 6.35 6.81
N LEU A 24 -2.43 5.72 7.03
CA LEU A 24 -2.81 4.46 6.43
C LEU A 24 -4.07 4.71 5.61
N ARG A 25 -4.02 4.46 4.30
CA ARG A 25 -5.15 4.68 3.39
C ARG A 25 -5.60 3.37 2.77
N ARG A 26 -6.89 3.07 2.90
CA ARG A 26 -7.47 1.96 2.16
C ARG A 26 -7.44 2.29 0.66
N LEU A 27 -6.97 1.35 -0.15
CA LEU A 27 -6.90 1.47 -1.59
C LEU A 27 -8.04 0.70 -2.26
N THR A 28 -8.48 1.25 -3.38
CA THR A 28 -9.26 0.53 -4.40
C THR A 28 -8.34 0.31 -5.60
N PRO A 29 -8.07 -0.95 -6.00
CA PRO A 29 -7.30 -1.22 -7.21
C PRO A 29 -7.89 -0.56 -8.46
N SER A 30 -7.02 -0.15 -9.39
CA SER A 30 -7.42 0.50 -10.65
C SER A 30 -6.48 0.12 -11.78
N ASP A 31 -7.04 -0.13 -12.96
CA ASP A 31 -6.28 -0.41 -14.18
C ASP A 31 -5.95 0.87 -14.97
N THR A 32 -6.48 2.02 -14.56
CA THR A 32 -6.40 3.27 -15.32
C THR A 32 -5.78 4.43 -14.53
N GLN A 33 -5.57 4.27 -13.22
CA GLN A 33 -5.10 5.33 -12.35
C GLN A 33 -3.96 4.87 -11.46
N ASP A 34 -2.94 5.73 -11.36
CA ASP A 34 -1.92 5.62 -10.32
C ASP A 34 -2.46 6.04 -8.96
N LEU A 35 -1.73 5.67 -7.91
CA LEU A 35 -1.97 6.20 -6.57
C LEU A 35 -1.69 7.71 -6.57
N ALA A 36 -2.61 8.50 -6.01
CA ALA A 36 -2.43 9.94 -5.86
C ALA A 36 -1.16 10.31 -5.07
N VAL A 37 -0.77 9.45 -4.13
CA VAL A 37 0.52 9.49 -3.43
C VAL A 37 1.09 8.08 -3.47
N TYR A 38 2.29 7.94 -4.00
CA TYR A 38 2.98 6.64 -4.04
C TYR A 38 3.24 6.15 -2.62
N ALA A 39 2.88 4.90 -2.37
CA ALA A 39 2.97 4.31 -1.04
C ALA A 39 4.43 3.95 -0.74
N LYS A 40 4.85 4.10 0.52
CA LYS A 40 6.16 3.62 1.01
C LYS A 40 6.25 2.10 0.97
N SER A 41 5.15 1.47 1.37
CA SER A 41 4.89 0.05 1.29
C SER A 41 3.38 -0.18 1.40
N LEU A 42 2.95 -1.43 1.25
CA LEU A 42 1.56 -1.82 1.37
C LEU A 42 1.39 -2.82 2.51
N TRP A 43 0.22 -2.79 3.13
CA TRP A 43 -0.31 -3.90 3.93
C TRP A 43 -1.52 -4.47 3.20
N ALA A 44 -1.75 -5.76 3.35
CA ALA A 44 -2.92 -6.42 2.79
C ALA A 44 -3.57 -7.34 3.83
N TYR A 45 -4.89 -7.33 3.84
CA TYR A 45 -5.71 -8.28 4.59
C TYR A 45 -6.43 -9.19 3.62
N VAL A 46 -6.19 -10.50 3.78
CA VAL A 46 -6.86 -11.55 3.05
C VAL A 46 -7.85 -12.25 4.00
N PRO A 47 -9.15 -12.36 3.66
CA PRO A 47 -10.13 -13.04 4.49
C PRO A 47 -9.73 -14.49 4.81
N ALA A 48 -10.09 -14.99 5.99
CA ALA A 48 -9.77 -16.37 6.40
C ALA A 48 -10.39 -17.45 5.48
N THR A 49 -11.43 -17.11 4.73
CA THR A 49 -12.07 -17.98 3.72
C THR A 49 -11.23 -18.14 2.44
N THR A 50 -10.15 -17.37 2.32
CA THR A 50 -9.25 -17.34 1.16
C THR A 50 -7.86 -17.71 1.65
N SER A 51 -7.36 -18.90 1.29
CA SER A 51 -6.05 -19.39 1.74
C SER A 51 -4.90 -18.52 1.24
N GLU A 52 -5.03 -18.04 0.01
CA GLU A 52 -4.03 -17.26 -0.70
C GLU A 52 -4.71 -16.27 -1.65
N ALA A 53 -4.13 -15.08 -1.77
CA ALA A 53 -4.56 -14.04 -2.70
C ALA A 53 -3.37 -13.45 -3.45
N THR A 54 -3.64 -13.00 -4.66
CA THR A 54 -2.67 -12.27 -5.50
C THR A 54 -2.94 -10.78 -5.41
N LEU A 55 -1.88 -10.00 -5.25
CA LEU A 55 -1.90 -8.55 -5.43
C LEU A 55 -0.94 -8.18 -6.56
N ARG A 56 -1.49 -7.63 -7.65
CA ARG A 56 -0.70 -7.14 -8.78
C ARG A 56 -0.37 -5.67 -8.60
N LEU A 57 0.91 -5.32 -8.69
CA LEU A 57 1.39 -3.96 -8.48
C LEU A 57 2.47 -3.55 -9.48
N THR A 58 2.65 -2.24 -9.61
CA THR A 58 3.79 -1.63 -10.30
C THR A 58 4.55 -0.77 -9.31
N CYS A 59 5.84 -1.07 -9.14
CA CYS A 59 6.73 -0.31 -8.26
C CYS A 59 7.11 1.03 -8.89
N THR A 60 7.51 2.01 -8.07
CA THR A 60 7.91 3.34 -8.56
C THR A 60 9.14 3.33 -9.48
N GLY A 61 10.00 2.33 -9.35
CA GLY A 61 11.18 2.13 -10.20
C GLY A 61 10.91 1.45 -11.55
N ALA A 62 9.68 1.02 -11.83
CA ALA A 62 9.31 0.37 -13.09
C ALA A 62 9.29 1.37 -14.26
N ALA A 63 9.92 1.03 -15.39
CA ALA A 63 10.05 1.93 -16.53
C ALA A 63 8.76 2.05 -17.36
N ALA A 64 7.87 1.03 -17.31
CA ALA A 64 6.58 1.02 -17.98
C ALA A 64 5.48 0.37 -17.13
N ASP A 65 4.22 0.58 -17.51
CA ASP A 65 3.06 -0.03 -16.83
C ASP A 65 3.02 -1.56 -16.98
N GLY A 66 3.63 -2.11 -18.05
CA GLY A 66 3.72 -3.55 -18.26
C GLY A 66 4.68 -4.28 -17.30
N GLU A 67 5.55 -3.55 -16.60
CA GLU A 67 6.46 -4.09 -15.59
C GLU A 67 5.74 -4.26 -14.25
N THR A 68 4.84 -5.24 -14.22
CA THR A 68 4.04 -5.60 -13.04
C THR A 68 4.68 -6.75 -12.26
N VAL A 69 4.41 -6.81 -10.96
CA VAL A 69 4.79 -7.90 -10.07
C VAL A 69 3.54 -8.41 -9.35
N ASP A 70 3.40 -9.73 -9.30
CA ASP A 70 2.37 -10.42 -8.54
C ASP A 70 2.93 -10.82 -7.18
N VAL A 71 2.33 -10.29 -6.12
CA VAL A 71 2.65 -10.66 -4.74
C VAL A 71 1.61 -11.64 -4.24
N VAL A 72 2.08 -12.81 -3.83
CA VAL A 72 1.28 -13.85 -3.18
C VAL A 72 1.18 -13.55 -1.68
N ILE A 73 -0.05 -13.59 -1.15
CA ILE A 73 -0.37 -13.18 0.22
C ILE A 73 -1.21 -14.27 0.87
N GLY A 74 -0.80 -14.73 2.04
CA GLY A 74 -1.58 -15.71 2.81
C GLY A 74 -2.78 -15.05 3.50
N SER A 75 -3.69 -15.87 4.02
CA SER A 75 -4.80 -15.39 4.85
C SER A 75 -4.32 -14.55 6.06
N GLY A 76 -5.10 -13.53 6.44
CA GLY A 76 -4.79 -12.61 7.54
C GLY A 76 -4.21 -11.28 7.08
N LEU A 77 -3.82 -10.44 8.06
CA LEU A 77 -3.19 -9.14 7.80
C LEU A 77 -1.68 -9.31 7.72
N GLN A 78 -1.07 -8.92 6.60
CA GLN A 78 0.35 -9.08 6.35
C GLN A 78 0.98 -7.79 5.82
N PRO A 79 2.17 -7.40 6.32
CA PRO A 79 2.99 -6.41 5.65
C PRO A 79 3.53 -7.00 4.34
N LEU A 80 3.50 -6.21 3.26
CA LEU A 80 4.10 -6.61 1.99
C LEU A 80 5.57 -6.13 1.93
N PRO A 81 6.38 -6.60 0.94
CA PRO A 81 7.75 -6.17 0.80
C PRO A 81 7.87 -4.63 0.84
N PRO A 82 8.92 -4.07 1.48
CA PRO A 82 9.08 -2.64 1.67
C PRO A 82 9.57 -1.95 0.38
N VAL A 83 8.76 -2.06 -0.68
CA VAL A 83 8.96 -1.45 -1.98
C VAL A 83 7.95 -0.33 -2.18
N GLN A 84 8.39 0.78 -2.77
CA GLN A 84 7.48 1.86 -3.09
C GLN A 84 6.58 1.48 -4.26
N VAL A 85 5.28 1.70 -4.10
CA VAL A 85 4.27 1.29 -5.08
C VAL A 85 3.66 2.50 -5.76
N ARG A 86 3.67 2.50 -7.09
CA ARG A 86 3.04 3.50 -7.96
C ARG A 86 1.57 3.17 -8.22
N ARG A 87 1.29 1.89 -8.53
CA ARG A 87 -0.06 1.43 -8.92
C ARG A 87 -0.35 0.06 -8.33
N VAL A 88 -1.63 -0.14 -8.02
CA VAL A 88 -2.23 -1.44 -7.71
C VAL A 88 -3.29 -1.73 -8.74
N TRP A 89 -3.13 -2.81 -9.49
CA TRP A 89 -3.98 -3.15 -10.62
C TRP A 89 -5.25 -3.84 -10.16
N ALA A 90 -6.39 -3.50 -10.77
CA ALA A 90 -7.64 -4.23 -10.54
C ALA A 90 -7.57 -5.60 -11.22
N THR A 91 -7.09 -5.63 -12.47
CA THR A 91 -6.81 -6.87 -13.18
C THR A 91 -5.62 -7.59 -12.54
N GLY A 92 -5.79 -8.88 -12.23
CA GLY A 92 -4.76 -9.71 -11.60
C GLY A 92 -4.69 -9.62 -10.08
N THR A 93 -5.40 -8.68 -9.46
CA THR A 93 -5.55 -8.64 -7.99
C THR A 93 -6.81 -9.40 -7.56
N THR A 94 -6.69 -10.28 -6.58
CA THR A 94 -7.81 -11.04 -6.03
C THR A 94 -8.86 -10.11 -5.43
N SER A 95 -10.13 -10.32 -5.77
CA SER A 95 -11.23 -9.52 -5.24
C SER A 95 -11.50 -9.83 -3.76
N GLY A 96 -12.06 -8.86 -3.03
CA GLY A 96 -12.47 -9.03 -1.63
C GLY A 96 -11.34 -8.90 -0.59
N ILE A 97 -10.08 -8.75 -1.01
CA ILE A 97 -8.98 -8.39 -0.10
C ILE A 97 -9.03 -6.89 0.24
N SER A 98 -8.48 -6.50 1.38
CA SER A 98 -8.31 -5.10 1.74
C SER A 98 -6.85 -4.70 1.65
N ILE A 99 -6.56 -3.60 0.96
CA ILE A 99 -5.20 -3.13 0.70
C ILE A 99 -5.05 -1.76 1.36
N TYR A 100 -3.91 -1.54 2.01
CA TYR A 100 -3.62 -0.32 2.74
C TYR A 100 -2.29 0.27 2.31
N ALA A 101 -2.30 1.50 1.82
CA ALA A 101 -1.10 2.28 1.54
C ALA A 101 -0.56 2.92 2.82
N LEU A 102 0.73 2.72 3.07
CA LEU A 102 1.49 3.42 4.08
C LEU A 102 2.10 4.67 3.46
N CYS A 103 1.67 5.84 3.90
CA CYS A 103 2.07 7.12 3.32
C CYS A 103 2.20 8.23 4.38
N ASP A 104 2.86 9.34 4.01
CA ASP A 104 3.03 10.50 4.90
C ASP A 104 2.00 11.61 4.66
N ARG A 105 1.36 11.59 3.49
CA ARG A 105 0.42 12.61 3.02
C ARG A 105 -0.60 12.03 2.06
#